data_AF-A0A2X4WAH3-F1
#
_entry.id   AF-A0A2X4WAH3-F1
#
_cell.length_a   1.000
_cell.length_b   1.000
_cell.length_c   1.000
_cell.angle_alpha   90.00
_cell.angle_beta   90.00
_cell.angle_gamma   90.00
#
_symmetry.space_group_name_H-M   'P 1'
#
loop_
_entity.id
_entity.type
_entity.pdbx_description
1 polymer ?
#
loop_
_entity_poly.entity_id
_entity_poly.type
_entity_poly.pdbx_seq_one_letter_code
_entity_poly.pdbx_strand_id
1 'polypeptide(L)' 'MIEEFEVKKEVFENLPHGLTHFEISLDGRSYEGHYRNGDVNWFHPQPEQENHEMPIEEVEAEVQRIIIEYIH' A
#
# COMPACT_ATOMS: atom_id res chain seq x y z
N MET A 1 3.65 -2.29 13.33
CA MET A 1 2.19 -2.45 13.05
C MET A 1 1.78 -1.28 12.16
N ILE A 2 0.85 -1.45 11.22
CA ILE A 2 0.35 -0.30 10.43
C ILE A 2 -0.45 0.62 11.37
N GLU A 3 0.01 1.85 11.50
CA GLU A 3 -0.58 2.88 12.37
C GLU A 3 -1.71 3.63 11.67
N GLU A 4 -1.49 3.97 10.39
CA GLU A 4 -2.44 4.70 9.56
C GLU A 4 -2.44 4.11 8.14
N PHE A 5 -3.60 4.14 7.49
CA PHE A 5 -3.79 3.64 6.13
C PHE A 5 -4.78 4.52 5.36
N GLU A 6 -4.35 5.05 4.22
CA GLU A 6 -5.17 5.87 3.33
C GLU A 6 -5.16 5.31 1.91
N VAL A 7 -6.35 5.05 1.36
CA VAL A 7 -6.52 4.69 -0.05
C VAL A 7 -6.78 5.97 -0.85
N LYS A 8 -5.79 6.40 -1.63
CA LYS A 8 -5.98 7.47 -2.60
C LYS A 8 -6.50 6.83 -3.89
N LYS A 9 -7.82 6.84 -4.06
CA LYS A 9 -8.45 6.41 -5.30
C LYS A 9 -8.03 7.38 -6.40
N GLU A 10 -7.02 7.02 -7.17
CA GLU A 10 -6.63 7.79 -8.34
C GLU A 10 -7.78 7.70 -9.35
N VAL A 11 -8.63 8.73 -9.36
CA VAL A 11 -9.70 8.94 -10.35
C VAL A 11 -9.07 9.37 -11.67
N PHE A 12 -8.13 8.58 -12.18
CA PHE A 12 -7.57 8.79 -13.50
C PHE A 12 -8.40 7.97 -14.48
N GLU A 13 -9.44 8.61 -15.04
CA GLU A 13 -10.34 8.06 -16.08
C GLU A 13 -9.61 7.48 -17.32
N ASN A 14 -8.28 7.56 -17.40
CA ASN A 14 -7.48 7.18 -18.57
C ASN A 14 -6.21 6.33 -18.27
N LEU A 15 -5.96 5.88 -17.04
CA LEU A 15 -4.90 4.89 -16.75
C LEU A 15 -5.51 3.47 -16.74
N PRO A 16 -4.74 2.43 -17.14
CA PRO A 16 -5.26 1.09 -17.36
C PRO A 16 -5.92 0.57 -16.07
N HIS A 17 -7.17 0.13 -16.20
CA HIS A 17 -8.03 -0.37 -15.13
C HIS A 17 -7.26 -1.05 -13.99
N GLY A 18 -7.41 -0.54 -12.77
CA GLY A 18 -7.02 -1.27 -11.55
C GLY A 18 -5.74 -0.82 -10.84
N LEU A 19 -5.21 0.39 -11.10
CA LEU A 19 -4.16 0.98 -10.26
C LEU A 19 -4.80 1.70 -9.06
N THR A 20 -4.45 1.30 -7.84
CA THR A 20 -4.92 1.94 -6.60
C THR A 20 -3.72 2.48 -5.84
N HIS A 21 -3.63 3.80 -5.67
CA HIS A 21 -2.60 4.39 -4.81
C HIS A 21 -3.00 4.22 -3.35
N PHE A 22 -2.02 3.91 -2.51
CA PHE A 22 -2.21 3.83 -1.06
C PHE A 22 -1.03 4.47 -0.33
N GLU A 23 -1.29 4.93 0.88
CA GLU A 23 -0.30 5.45 1.81
C GLU A 23 -0.49 4.76 3.16
N ILE A 24 0.60 4.33 3.78
CA ILE A 24 0.60 3.72 5.11
C ILE A 24 1.61 4.42 6.02
N SER A 25 1.31 4.43 7.32
CA SER A 25 2.29 4.75 8.35
C SER A 25 2.72 3.47 9.06
N LEU A 26 4.02 3.17 9.04
CA LEU A 26 4.65 2.01 9.65
C LEU A 26 5.84 2.46 10.50
N ASP A 27 5.81 2.16 11.79
CA ASP A 27 6.86 2.48 12.77
C ASP A 27 7.24 3.99 12.76
N GLY A 28 6.23 4.86 12.71
CA GLY A 28 6.40 6.31 12.63
C GLY A 28 6.95 6.85 11.30
N ARG A 29 7.00 6.04 10.24
CA ARG A 29 7.40 6.45 8.88
C ARG A 29 6.27 6.21 7.90
N SER A 30 6.13 7.13 6.94
CA SER A 30 5.13 7.04 5.89
C SER A 30 5.70 6.38 4.64
N TYR A 31 4.97 5.41 4.11
CA TYR A 31 5.29 4.68 2.88
C TYR A 31 4.11 4.77 1.93
N GLU A 32 4.43 5.02 0.67
CA GLU A 32 3.43 5.15 -0.39
C GLU A 32 3.68 4.09 -1.45
N GLY A 33 2.61 3.66 -2.13
CA GLY A 33 2.71 2.67 -3.18
C GLY A 33 1.48 2.60 -4.05
N HIS A 34 1.53 1.70 -5.03
CA HIS A 34 0.40 1.37 -5.86
C HIS A 34 0.11 -0.13 -5.81
N TYR A 35 -1.17 -0.46 -5.74
CA TYR A 35 -1.70 -1.80 -5.86
C TYR A 35 -2.28 -2.00 -7.25
N ARG A 36 -1.94 -3.13 -7.89
CA ARG A 36 -2.50 -3.51 -9.19
C ARG A 36 -2.64 -5.02 -9.30
N ASN A 37 -3.87 -5.49 -9.53
CA ASN A 37 -4.16 -6.91 -9.80
C ASN A 37 -3.60 -7.93 -8.78
N GLY A 38 -3.45 -7.56 -7.52
CA GLY A 38 -2.84 -8.41 -6.50
C GLY A 38 -1.40 -8.03 -6.15
N ASP A 39 -0.72 -7.24 -7.00
CA ASP A 39 0.67 -6.85 -6.77
C ASP A 39 0.75 -5.50 -6.04
N VAL A 40 1.49 -5.47 -4.94
CA VAL A 40 1.86 -4.24 -4.21
C VAL A 40 3.20 -3.76 -4.74
N ASN A 41 3.28 -2.49 -5.12
CA ASN A 41 4.52 -1.87 -5.58
C ASN A 41 4.79 -0.61 -4.75
N TRP A 42 5.86 -0.64 -3.99
CA TRP A 42 6.29 0.46 -3.12
C TRP A 42 7.06 1.53 -3.89
N PHE A 43 6.77 2.80 -3.60
CA PHE A 43 7.62 3.92 -4.01
C PHE A 43 8.87 4.00 -3.13
N HIS A 44 9.84 4.83 -3.54
CA HIS A 44 11.01 5.10 -2.70
C HIS A 44 10.70 6.22 -1.71
N PRO A 45 11.02 6.05 -0.41
CA PRO A 45 11.70 4.92 0.22
C PRO A 45 10.80 3.68 0.38
N GLN A 46 11.36 2.47 0.22
CA GLN A 46 10.61 1.22 0.36
C GLN A 46 10.72 0.66 1.79
N PRO A 47 9.64 0.10 2.37
CA PRO A 47 9.67 -0.42 3.74
C PRO A 47 10.62 -1.62 3.90
N GLU A 48 10.87 -2.41 2.85
CA GLU A 48 11.87 -3.51 2.88
C GLU A 48 13.31 -3.02 3.13
N GLN A 49 13.60 -1.73 2.89
CA GLN A 49 14.93 -1.16 3.11
C GLN A 49 15.20 -0.89 4.60
N GLU A 50 14.20 -1.08 5.47
CA GLU A 50 14.26 -0.80 6.89
C GLU A 50 13.87 -2.02 7.72
N ASN A 51 14.35 -2.04 8.97
CA ASN A 51 14.10 -3.15 9.87
C ASN A 51 12.86 -2.81 10.72
N HIS A 52 11.69 -3.06 10.13
CA HIS A 52 10.40 -2.86 10.78
C HIS A 52 10.08 -3.96 11.78
N GLU A 53 9.22 -3.65 12.76
CA GLU A 53 8.72 -4.68 13.70
C GLU A 53 7.83 -5.71 13.00
N MET A 54 7.14 -5.29 11.94
CA MET A 54 6.28 -6.14 11.11
C MET A 54 7.06 -6.59 9.87
N PRO A 55 7.11 -7.90 9.56
CA PRO A 55 7.67 -8.39 8.31
C PRO A 55 6.99 -7.74 7.10
N ILE A 56 7.75 -7.44 6.05
CA ILE A 56 7.23 -6.81 4.84
C ILE A 56 6.09 -7.63 4.21
N GLU A 57 6.17 -8.95 4.30
CA GLU A 57 5.16 -9.87 3.78
C GLU A 57 3.82 -9.73 4.53
N GLU A 58 3.86 -9.46 5.84
CA GLU A 58 2.66 -9.20 6.64
C GLU A 58 2.09 -7.82 6.34
N VAL A 59 2.96 -6.82 6.13
CA VAL A 59 2.55 -5.48 5.69
C VAL A 59 1.82 -5.58 4.36
N GLU A 60 2.41 -6.22 3.35
CA GLU A 60 1.81 -6.37 2.02
C GLU A 60 0.49 -7.13 2.05
N ALA A 61 0.40 -8.22 2.83
CA ALA A 61 -0.85 -8.95 3.01
C ALA A 61 -1.95 -8.07 3.63
N GLU A 62 -1.59 -7.18 4.55
CA GLU A 62 -2.54 -6.24 5.16
C GLU A 62 -2.97 -5.14 4.20
N VAL A 63 -2.03 -4.55 3.46
CA VAL A 63 -2.32 -3.60 2.38
C VAL A 63 -3.29 -4.21 1.37
N GLN A 64 -3.03 -5.44 0.92
CA GLN A 64 -3.90 -6.16 -0.01
C GLN A 64 -5.31 -6.35 0.55
N ARG A 65 -5.44 -6.81 1.81
CA ARG A 65 -6.75 -6.98 2.46
C ARG A 65 -7.54 -5.67 2.49
N ILE A 66 -6.93 -4.59 2.97
CA ILE A 66 -7.62 -3.31 3.12
C ILE A 66 -8.06 -2.77 1.75
N ILE A 67 -7.20 -2.86 0.73
CA ILE A 67 -7.55 -2.39 -0.62
C ILE A 67 -8.66 -3.24 -1.24
N ILE A 68 -8.64 -4.56 -1.06
CA ILE A 68 -9.71 -5.45 -1.53
C ILE A 68 -11.03 -5.09 -0.84
N GLU A 69 -11.04 -4.89 0.48
CA GLU A 69 -12.22 -4.48 1.24
C GLU A 69 -12.72 -3.08 0.84
N TYR A 70 -11.82 -2.17 0.44
CA TYR A 70 -12.19 -0.81 0.02
C TYR A 70 -12.76 -0.74 -1.41
N ILE A 71 -12.35 -1.67 -2.29
CA ILE A 71 -12.79 -1.73 -3.68
C ILE A 71 -14.10 -2.53 -3.83
N HIS A 72 -14.39 -3.45 -2.90
CA HIS A 72 -15.59 -4.30 -2.90
C HIS A 72 -16.81 -3.63 -2.26
#